data_AF-A0A3C1W9N3-F1
#
_entry.id   AF-A0A3C1W9N3-F1
#
_cell.length_a   1.000
_cell.length_b   1.000
_cell.length_c   1.000
_cell.angle_alpha   90.00
_cell.angle_beta   90.00
_cell.angle_gamma   90.00
#
_symmetry.space_group_name_H-M   'P 1'
#
loop_
_entity.id
_entity.type
_entity.pdbx_description
1 polymer ?
#
loop_
_entity_poly.entity_id
_entity_poly.type
_entity_poly.pdbx_seq_one_letter_code
_entity_poly.pdbx_strand_id
1 'polypeptide(L)'
;MLADIAQQGVDTLVCLGDVVGYGPKPLEVLAGVRAVTANFVLGNHDAAACGRLDPSIFNDRARVVIEWTREQLDNDALQFLGQVPLQMNGPDVYFVHAEVVRPGEFGYVEGVSSAKANLEAMVETLGFIGHTHLPLAYSISKRGGAVTQLPPKDFQLERGQRYLVNVGSVGEPRTTDVRASYVIYDDATQTVFFRRVAFDVEAYKRDLQQAGLEILPYFVQVVDAGKVADAPRPSAAPQLALAHLPKVGEVVAGGQGHLVMGMPGTGGRPATGIGSSVSQPKSSLPWVLSIAALVTILIAIIAIGMMQGEEGDAGVDVETIPRSPEKILTNTAPTKEVERVDTVQGPIRDLIVQRFGKNFRSLAELRSEAGELNSGKPIPEGMLDLGAAGNEPSGLVWEGYLRVPERGFYKFSLEASSGAALLIYGEEQVSSISGSQESARVLCRKGHAPFRVEYFQQGGEQSPGLSLTWSGPGLGGTLSLVREAGSSGAAIAGSPSPGDSESTSTDPTAPGSTAEDQVDRT
;
A
#
# COMPACT_ATOMS: atom_id res chain seq x y z
N MET A 1 -8.72 0.96 21.45
CA MET A 1 -7.38 0.38 21.65
C MET A 1 -6.64 1.08 22.79
N LEU A 2 -6.20 2.35 22.68
CA LEU A 2 -5.42 3.01 23.75
C LEU A 2 -6.09 3.01 25.13
N ALA A 3 -7.42 3.18 25.19
CA ALA A 3 -8.17 3.09 26.44
C ALA A 3 -8.15 1.67 27.06
N ASP A 4 -8.17 0.62 26.24
CA ASP A 4 -8.04 -0.77 26.70
C ASP A 4 -6.61 -1.02 27.21
N ILE A 5 -5.59 -0.58 26.47
CA ILE A 5 -4.18 -0.66 26.88
C ILE A 5 -3.95 0.00 28.25
N ALA A 6 -4.53 1.19 28.47
CA ALA A 6 -4.45 1.88 29.76
C ALA A 6 -5.03 1.06 30.92
N GLN A 7 -6.15 0.36 30.67
CA GLN A 7 -6.80 -0.50 31.67
C GLN A 7 -5.99 -1.76 31.97
N GLN A 8 -5.18 -2.24 31.03
CA GLN A 8 -4.29 -3.38 31.25
C GLN A 8 -3.05 -3.02 32.07
N GLY A 9 -2.78 -1.73 32.33
CA GLY A 9 -1.67 -1.29 33.17
C GLY A 9 -0.29 -1.57 32.57
N VAL A 10 -0.15 -1.50 31.24
CA VAL A 10 1.13 -1.71 30.58
C VAL A 10 2.12 -0.59 30.89
N ASP A 11 3.39 -0.94 31.12
CA ASP A 11 4.44 0.04 31.44
C ASP A 11 5.07 0.68 30.20
N THR A 12 5.08 -0.03 29.08
CA THR A 12 5.75 0.38 27.84
C THR A 12 4.90 -0.01 26.64
N LEU A 13 4.60 0.97 25.77
CA LEU A 13 3.91 0.75 24.51
C LEU A 13 4.92 0.83 23.36
N VAL A 14 4.82 -0.08 22.38
CA VAL A 14 5.63 -0.04 21.15
C VAL A 14 4.68 0.01 19.95
N CYS A 15 4.91 0.97 19.06
CA CYS A 15 4.22 1.07 17.78
C CYS A 15 5.05 0.38 16.69
N LEU A 16 4.49 -0.66 16.06
CA LEU A 16 5.18 -1.43 15.03
C LEU A 16 5.12 -0.82 13.62
N GLY A 17 4.78 0.47 13.50
CA GLY A 17 4.69 1.15 12.21
C GLY A 17 3.33 1.04 11.54
N ASP A 18 3.22 1.63 10.36
CA ASP A 18 1.98 1.93 9.64
C ASP A 18 0.97 2.63 10.56
N VAL A 19 1.49 3.62 11.30
CA VAL A 19 0.67 4.49 12.16
C VAL A 19 -0.18 5.44 11.31
N VAL A 20 0.29 5.74 10.09
CA VAL A 20 -0.48 6.43 9.06
C VAL A 20 -0.74 5.52 7.86
N GLY A 21 -1.70 5.92 7.02
CA GLY A 21 -2.16 5.12 5.90
C GLY A 21 -3.52 4.46 6.16
N TYR A 22 -4.34 4.42 5.12
CA TYR A 22 -5.73 3.92 5.03
C TYR A 22 -6.76 4.63 5.92
N GLY A 23 -6.42 5.05 7.13
CA GLY A 23 -7.34 5.71 8.05
C GLY A 23 -7.63 7.18 7.68
N PRO A 24 -8.84 7.68 7.99
CA PRO A 24 -9.25 9.07 7.68
C PRO A 24 -8.66 10.14 8.62
N LYS A 25 -7.89 9.75 9.65
CA LYS A 25 -7.38 10.65 10.71
C LYS A 25 -5.88 10.45 10.97
N PRO A 26 -5.01 10.55 9.95
CA PRO A 26 -3.59 10.17 10.10
C PRO A 26 -2.83 11.08 11.07
N LEU A 27 -3.10 12.39 11.07
CA LEU A 27 -2.43 13.33 11.96
C LEU A 27 -2.85 13.13 13.42
N GLU A 28 -4.14 12.95 13.68
CA GLU A 28 -4.67 12.72 15.04
C GLU A 28 -4.21 11.38 15.61
N VAL A 29 -4.15 10.34 14.77
CA VAL A 29 -3.63 9.02 15.17
C VAL A 29 -2.15 9.14 15.53
N LEU A 30 -1.32 9.74 14.65
CA LEU A 30 0.10 9.92 14.94
C LEU A 30 0.32 10.75 16.21
N ALA A 31 -0.38 11.87 16.37
CA ALA A 31 -0.31 12.70 17.56
C ALA A 31 -0.75 11.94 18.83
N GLY A 32 -1.83 11.16 18.74
CA GLY A 32 -2.34 10.34 19.85
C GLY A 32 -1.36 9.26 20.29
N VAL A 33 -0.68 8.59 19.36
CA VAL A 33 0.32 7.56 19.69
C VAL A 33 1.62 8.21 20.21
N ARG A 34 2.09 9.30 19.59
CA ARG A 34 3.27 10.06 20.06
C ARG A 34 3.10 10.62 21.47
N ALA A 35 1.87 10.95 21.85
CA ALA A 35 1.58 11.43 23.19
C ALA A 35 1.82 10.38 24.28
N VAL A 36 1.86 9.09 23.95
CA VAL A 36 1.88 8.01 24.95
C VAL A 36 3.06 7.04 24.80
N THR A 37 3.85 7.17 23.74
CA THR A 37 5.10 6.42 23.58
C THR A 37 6.10 7.16 22.71
N ALA A 38 7.39 6.89 22.94
CA ALA A 38 8.48 7.26 22.05
C ALA A 38 9.00 6.07 21.23
N ASN A 39 8.45 4.86 21.44
CA ASN A 39 8.92 3.62 20.85
C ASN A 39 8.17 3.33 19.54
N PHE A 40 8.80 3.64 18.42
CA PHE A 40 8.28 3.41 17.08
C PHE A 40 9.30 2.65 16.24
N VAL A 41 8.81 1.74 15.41
CA VAL A 41 9.52 1.27 14.21
C VAL A 41 8.75 1.70 12.97
N LEU A 42 9.48 2.00 11.90
CA LEU A 42 8.92 2.60 10.70
C LEU A 42 8.19 1.54 9.88
N GLY A 43 6.92 1.79 9.54
CA GLY A 43 6.19 0.99 8.57
C GLY A 43 6.40 1.45 7.14
N ASN A 44 5.96 0.65 6.17
CA ASN A 44 6.12 1.01 4.76
C ASN A 44 5.22 2.20 4.40
N HIS A 45 4.00 2.29 4.92
CA HIS A 45 3.13 3.45 4.70
C HIS A 45 3.71 4.72 5.33
N ASP A 46 4.30 4.60 6.53
CA ASP A 46 5.01 5.71 7.19
C ASP A 46 6.20 6.18 6.35
N ALA A 47 7.01 5.23 5.86
CA ALA A 47 8.18 5.49 5.04
C ALA A 47 7.81 6.17 3.72
N ALA A 48 6.70 5.75 3.10
CA ALA A 48 6.20 6.34 1.88
C ALA A 48 5.63 7.74 2.12
N ALA A 49 4.87 7.93 3.20
CA ALA A 49 4.31 9.22 3.58
C ALA A 49 5.41 10.26 3.84
N CYS A 50 6.51 9.88 4.50
CA CYS A 50 7.64 10.79 4.78
C CYS A 50 8.67 10.90 3.65
N GLY A 51 8.51 10.14 2.54
CA GLY A 51 9.38 10.21 1.36
C GLY A 51 10.67 9.40 1.46
N ARG A 52 10.77 8.48 2.43
CA ARG A 52 11.88 7.50 2.55
C ARG A 52 11.71 6.28 1.65
N LEU A 53 10.50 6.06 1.14
CA LEU A 53 10.15 4.97 0.25
C LEU A 53 9.36 5.54 -0.92
N ASP A 54 9.70 5.14 -2.14
CA ASP A 54 8.98 5.61 -3.33
C ASP A 54 7.56 5.02 -3.35
N PRO A 55 6.49 5.85 -3.30
CA PRO A 55 5.11 5.36 -3.38
C PRO A 55 4.80 4.59 -4.68
N SER A 56 5.65 4.70 -5.71
CA SER A 56 5.54 3.94 -6.96
C SER A 56 5.71 2.43 -6.79
N ILE A 57 6.25 1.94 -5.68
CA ILE A 57 6.35 0.50 -5.42
C ILE A 57 5.04 -0.09 -4.86
N PHE A 58 4.15 0.76 -4.36
CA PHE A 58 2.88 0.34 -3.77
C PHE A 58 1.82 0.06 -4.83
N ASN A 59 0.88 -0.83 -4.53
CA ASN A 59 -0.32 -0.91 -5.35
C ASN A 59 -1.03 0.45 -5.39
N ASP A 60 -1.77 0.67 -6.47
CA ASP A 60 -2.29 1.98 -6.79
C ASP A 60 -3.31 2.51 -5.77
N ARG A 61 -4.07 1.62 -5.12
CA ARG A 61 -4.95 1.96 -4.00
C ARG A 61 -4.16 2.46 -2.80
N ALA A 62 -3.11 1.74 -2.41
CA ALA A 62 -2.21 2.15 -1.34
C ALA A 62 -1.50 3.47 -1.68
N ARG A 63 -1.11 3.68 -2.94
CA ARG A 63 -0.50 4.95 -3.38
C ARG A 63 -1.45 6.13 -3.25
N VAL A 64 -2.69 6.04 -3.73
CA VAL A 64 -3.68 7.14 -3.58
C VAL A 64 -3.88 7.47 -2.10
N VAL A 65 -3.97 6.44 -1.27
CA VAL A 65 -4.06 6.60 0.18
C VAL A 65 -2.83 7.27 0.76
N ILE A 66 -1.62 6.90 0.34
CA ILE A 66 -0.37 7.49 0.80
C ILE A 66 -0.26 8.95 0.35
N GLU A 67 -0.60 9.26 -0.90
CA GLU A 67 -0.63 10.62 -1.46
C GLU A 67 -1.60 11.48 -0.65
N TRP A 68 -2.85 11.03 -0.46
CA TRP A 68 -3.84 11.71 0.37
C TRP A 68 -3.37 11.87 1.83
N THR A 69 -2.81 10.80 2.41
CA THR A 69 -2.29 10.80 3.79
C THR A 69 -1.20 11.85 3.95
N ARG A 70 -0.28 11.94 2.99
CA ARG A 70 0.81 12.91 3.00
C ARG A 70 0.28 14.36 2.97
N GLU A 71 -0.82 14.63 2.28
CA GLU A 71 -1.48 15.94 2.28
C GLU A 71 -2.12 16.29 3.63
N GLN A 72 -2.47 15.28 4.44
CA GLN A 72 -3.04 15.49 5.78
C GLN A 72 -1.98 15.68 6.88
N LEU A 73 -0.70 15.39 6.60
CA LEU A 73 0.38 15.48 7.58
C LEU A 73 1.07 16.84 7.52
N ASP A 74 1.34 17.41 8.69
CA ASP A 74 2.15 18.61 8.80
C ASP A 74 3.67 18.30 8.74
N ASN A 75 4.49 19.35 8.67
CA ASN A 75 5.94 19.20 8.60
C ASN A 75 6.55 18.51 9.84
N ASP A 76 5.96 18.69 11.03
CA ASP A 76 6.43 18.04 12.26
C ASP A 76 6.21 16.54 12.18
N ALA A 77 5.02 16.11 11.75
CA ALA A 77 4.69 14.71 11.52
C ALA A 77 5.63 14.06 10.49
N LEU A 78 5.85 14.72 9.34
CA LEU A 78 6.73 14.20 8.29
C LEU A 78 8.19 14.10 8.76
N GLN A 79 8.68 15.12 9.48
CA GLN A 79 10.03 15.11 10.04
C GLN A 79 10.19 14.00 11.09
N PHE A 80 9.20 13.83 11.96
CA PHE A 80 9.19 12.76 12.95
C PHE A 80 9.28 11.39 12.28
N LEU A 81 8.37 11.09 11.33
CA LEU A 81 8.37 9.82 10.59
C LEU A 81 9.70 9.60 9.84
N GLY A 82 10.30 10.67 9.32
CA GLY A 82 11.62 10.63 8.69
C GLY A 82 12.72 10.09 9.61
N GLN A 83 12.60 10.27 10.93
CA GLN A 83 13.59 9.87 11.93
C GLN A 83 13.31 8.50 12.59
N VAL A 84 12.14 7.91 12.37
CA VAL A 84 11.77 6.63 12.99
C VAL A 84 12.69 5.51 12.46
N PRO A 85 13.28 4.66 13.33
CA PRO A 85 14.16 3.58 12.91
C PRO A 85 13.39 2.43 12.23
N LEU A 86 14.04 1.67 11.37
CA LEU A 86 13.43 0.48 10.73
C LEU A 86 13.20 -0.68 11.70
N GLN A 87 14.01 -0.75 12.75
CA GLN A 87 14.00 -1.82 13.75
C GLN A 87 14.35 -1.27 15.12
N MET A 88 13.97 -1.98 16.17
CA MET A 88 14.27 -1.63 17.55
C MET A 88 14.59 -2.88 18.38
N ASN A 89 15.64 -2.82 19.19
CA ASN A 89 16.10 -3.92 20.04
C ASN A 89 15.83 -3.61 21.52
N GLY A 90 15.38 -4.61 22.27
CA GLY A 90 15.41 -4.65 23.74
C GLY A 90 16.36 -5.74 24.24
N PRO A 91 16.35 -6.08 25.54
CA PRO A 91 17.29 -7.06 26.11
C PRO A 91 17.27 -8.45 25.47
N ASP A 92 16.08 -9.00 25.24
CA ASP A 92 15.87 -10.31 24.57
C ASP A 92 14.60 -10.28 23.69
N VAL A 93 14.28 -9.08 23.21
CA VAL A 93 13.11 -8.78 22.38
C VAL A 93 13.52 -7.94 21.18
N TYR A 94 12.91 -8.20 20.04
CA TYR A 94 13.18 -7.52 18.77
C TYR A 94 11.88 -6.98 18.17
N PHE A 95 11.92 -5.78 17.60
CA PHE A 95 10.76 -5.14 16.98
C PHE A 95 11.12 -4.68 15.57
N VAL A 96 10.31 -5.05 14.59
CA VAL A 96 10.43 -4.58 13.20
C VAL A 96 9.04 -4.58 12.58
N HIS A 97 8.79 -3.72 11.59
CA HIS A 97 7.46 -3.63 10.99
C HIS A 97 7.06 -4.91 10.23
N ALA A 98 7.94 -5.41 9.36
CA ALA A 98 7.60 -6.46 8.39
C ALA A 98 8.46 -7.72 8.54
N GLU A 99 9.76 -7.60 8.29
CA GLU A 99 10.71 -8.74 8.30
C GLU A 99 12.04 -8.38 8.98
N VAL A 100 12.68 -9.39 9.57
CA VAL A 100 13.99 -9.33 10.23
C VAL A 100 15.14 -9.38 9.22
N VAL A 101 15.00 -10.15 8.13
CA VAL A 101 16.11 -10.42 7.20
C VAL A 101 16.56 -9.15 6.47
N ARG A 102 15.60 -8.35 6.00
CA ARG A 102 15.86 -7.04 5.37
C ARG A 102 14.78 -6.03 5.78
N PRO A 103 14.90 -5.38 6.95
CA PRO A 103 13.86 -4.51 7.51
C PRO A 103 13.37 -3.39 6.58
N GLY A 104 14.21 -2.88 5.68
CA GLY A 104 13.86 -1.81 4.74
C GLY A 104 13.15 -2.26 3.46
N GLU A 105 13.05 -3.56 3.20
CA GLU A 105 12.37 -4.11 2.01
C GLU A 105 10.89 -4.40 2.27
N PHE A 106 10.50 -4.43 3.54
CA PHE A 106 9.12 -4.64 3.97
C PHE A 106 8.48 -5.93 3.42
N GLY A 107 9.22 -7.04 3.37
CA GLY A 107 8.69 -8.33 2.91
C GLY A 107 7.64 -8.93 3.85
N TYR A 108 6.66 -9.62 3.27
CA TYR A 108 5.62 -10.33 4.00
C TYR A 108 6.15 -11.62 4.63
N VAL A 109 6.01 -11.74 5.96
CA VAL A 109 6.27 -12.98 6.69
C VAL A 109 4.97 -13.77 6.82
N GLU A 110 4.64 -14.47 5.74
CA GLU A 110 3.46 -15.34 5.66
C GLU A 110 3.87 -16.79 5.40
N GLY A 111 3.43 -17.68 6.29
CA GLY A 111 3.70 -19.11 6.21
C GLY A 111 5.07 -19.53 6.78
N VAL A 112 5.26 -20.84 6.80
CA VAL A 112 6.37 -21.50 7.53
C VAL A 112 7.75 -21.16 6.93
N SER A 113 7.84 -21.01 5.61
CA SER A 113 9.11 -20.79 4.91
C SER A 113 9.71 -19.40 5.18
N SER A 114 8.92 -18.34 4.98
CA SER A 114 9.33 -16.96 5.26
C SER A 114 9.58 -16.75 6.76
N ALA A 115 8.75 -17.33 7.62
CA ALA A 115 8.93 -17.31 9.07
C ALA A 115 10.25 -17.97 9.49
N LYS A 116 10.63 -19.09 8.87
CA LYS A 116 11.90 -19.76 9.16
C LYS A 116 13.10 -18.88 8.88
N ALA A 117 13.16 -18.26 7.69
CA ALA A 117 14.26 -17.37 7.33
C ALA A 117 14.42 -16.22 8.34
N ASN A 118 13.30 -15.65 8.81
CA ASN A 118 13.29 -14.56 9.79
C ASN A 118 13.67 -15.01 11.21
N LEU A 119 13.15 -16.15 11.66
CA LEU A 119 13.49 -16.75 12.95
C LEU A 119 14.97 -17.16 13.03
N GLU A 120 15.55 -17.64 11.93
CA GLU A 120 16.97 -18.01 11.85
C GLU A 120 17.88 -16.76 11.81
N ALA A 121 17.43 -15.66 11.21
CA ALA A 121 18.17 -14.40 11.17
C ALA A 121 18.16 -13.63 12.51
N MET A 122 17.12 -13.82 13.33
CA MET A 122 16.98 -13.17 14.63
C MET A 122 17.86 -13.82 15.70
N VAL A 123 18.37 -13.05 16.66
CA VAL A 123 19.20 -13.57 17.77
C VAL A 123 18.37 -13.74 19.05
N GLU A 124 17.48 -12.79 19.29
CA GLU A 124 16.58 -12.66 20.43
C GLU A 124 15.65 -13.87 20.58
N THR A 125 15.12 -14.07 21.78
CA THR A 125 14.10 -15.09 22.04
C THR A 125 12.77 -14.73 21.40
N LEU A 126 12.42 -13.44 21.36
CA LEU A 126 11.09 -12.99 20.95
C LEU A 126 11.18 -11.81 19.99
N GLY A 127 10.62 -11.97 18.79
CA GLY A 127 10.46 -10.91 17.82
C GLY A 127 9.00 -10.52 17.64
N PHE A 128 8.73 -9.26 17.37
CA PHE A 128 7.41 -8.75 17.05
C PHE A 128 7.40 -8.09 15.67
N ILE A 129 6.42 -8.48 14.86
CA ILE A 129 6.17 -7.99 13.50
C ILE A 129 4.70 -7.62 13.31
N GLY A 130 4.42 -6.90 12.23
CA GLY A 130 3.08 -6.54 11.76
C GLY A 130 2.95 -6.79 10.25
N HIS A 131 2.62 -5.72 9.51
CA HIS A 131 2.57 -5.64 8.04
C HIS A 131 1.50 -6.50 7.32
N THR A 132 1.42 -7.80 7.62
CA THR A 132 0.42 -8.72 7.02
C THR A 132 -1.01 -8.43 7.49
N HIS A 133 -1.14 -7.80 8.66
CA HIS A 133 -2.40 -7.59 9.40
C HIS A 133 -3.06 -8.90 9.89
N LEU A 134 -2.33 -10.00 9.91
CA LEU A 134 -2.77 -11.32 10.34
C LEU A 134 -2.13 -11.68 11.69
N PRO A 135 -2.89 -11.71 12.80
CA PRO A 135 -2.32 -12.08 14.08
C PRO A 135 -2.10 -13.59 14.14
N LEU A 136 -0.88 -13.98 14.51
CA LEU A 136 -0.41 -15.34 14.70
C LEU A 136 1.00 -15.30 15.29
N ALA A 137 1.58 -16.47 15.59
CA ALA A 137 2.99 -16.56 15.94
C ALA A 137 3.67 -17.75 15.24
N TYR A 138 4.99 -17.70 15.17
CA TYR A 138 5.82 -18.80 14.71
C TYR A 138 6.86 -19.12 15.79
N SER A 139 7.20 -20.39 15.96
CA SER A 139 8.25 -20.82 16.87
C SER A 139 9.25 -21.77 16.21
N ILE A 140 10.51 -21.67 16.61
CA ILE A 140 11.58 -22.61 16.25
C ILE A 140 12.47 -22.88 17.45
N SER A 141 13.03 -24.09 17.53
CA SER A 141 14.09 -24.37 18.50
C SER A 141 15.28 -23.46 18.25
N LYS A 142 15.90 -22.92 19.32
CA LYS A 142 17.16 -22.15 19.21
C LYS A 142 18.33 -22.97 18.65
N ARG A 143 18.19 -24.30 18.60
CA ARG A 143 19.15 -25.22 17.95
C ARG A 143 18.87 -25.41 16.45
N GLY A 144 17.88 -24.70 15.90
CA GLY A 144 17.36 -24.90 14.55
C GLY A 144 16.32 -26.03 14.49
N GLY A 145 15.68 -26.17 13.31
CA GLY A 145 14.73 -27.25 13.05
C GLY A 145 13.53 -26.84 12.21
N ALA A 146 12.40 -27.50 12.47
CA ALA A 146 11.12 -27.17 11.87
C ALA A 146 10.48 -25.98 12.60
N VAL A 147 9.79 -25.13 11.83
CA VAL A 147 8.99 -24.04 12.38
C VAL A 147 7.57 -24.53 12.65
N THR A 148 7.02 -24.16 13.79
CA THR A 148 5.63 -24.39 14.15
C THR A 148 4.87 -23.07 14.06
N GLN A 149 3.74 -23.05 13.34
CA GLN A 149 2.80 -21.94 13.37
C GLN A 149 1.85 -22.11 14.56
N LEU A 150 1.72 -21.07 15.36
CA LEU A 150 0.86 -20.98 16.53
C LEU A 150 -0.35 -20.10 16.19
N PRO A 151 -1.56 -20.47 16.64
CA PRO A 151 -2.74 -19.63 16.47
C PRO A 151 -2.60 -18.33 17.30
N PRO A 152 -3.41 -17.29 17.01
CA PRO A 152 -3.44 -16.06 17.80
C PRO A 152 -4.13 -16.29 19.16
N LYS A 153 -3.46 -17.03 20.03
CA LYS A 153 -3.88 -17.37 21.39
C LYS A 153 -2.73 -17.13 22.35
N ASP A 154 -3.06 -16.86 23.59
CA ASP A 154 -2.08 -16.61 24.64
C ASP A 154 -1.15 -17.80 24.81
N PHE A 155 0.14 -17.53 25.00
CA PHE A 155 1.13 -18.57 25.22
C PHE A 155 2.30 -18.06 26.06
N GLN A 156 2.86 -18.96 26.85
CA GLN A 156 4.09 -18.73 27.59
C GLN A 156 5.28 -19.16 26.73
N LEU A 157 6.37 -18.39 26.76
CA LEU A 157 7.59 -18.76 26.05
C LEU A 157 8.20 -20.02 26.67
N GLU A 158 8.54 -20.99 25.82
CA GLU A 158 9.24 -22.18 26.26
C GLU A 158 10.76 -21.97 26.22
N ARG A 159 11.45 -22.52 27.23
CA ARG A 159 12.90 -22.45 27.32
C ARG A 159 13.55 -23.13 26.12
N GLY A 160 14.43 -22.41 25.42
CA GLY A 160 15.16 -22.93 24.27
C GLY A 160 14.39 -22.83 22.95
N GLN A 161 13.22 -22.22 22.94
CA GLN A 161 12.51 -21.80 21.73
C GLN A 161 12.81 -20.34 21.41
N ARG A 162 12.58 -19.97 20.15
CA ARG A 162 12.55 -18.61 19.64
C ARG A 162 11.21 -18.38 18.94
N TYR A 163 10.65 -17.20 19.09
CA TYR A 163 9.31 -16.85 18.64
C TYR A 163 9.31 -15.59 17.80
N LEU A 164 8.51 -15.57 16.74
CA LEU A 164 8.22 -14.38 15.93
C LEU A 164 6.71 -14.20 15.94
N VAL A 165 6.25 -13.13 16.57
CA VAL A 165 4.82 -12.85 16.83
C VAL A 165 4.36 -11.76 15.88
N ASN A 166 3.36 -12.07 15.05
CA ASN A 166 2.64 -11.06 14.30
C ASN A 166 1.48 -10.53 15.16
N VAL A 167 1.48 -9.23 15.44
CA VAL A 167 0.52 -8.62 16.36
C VAL A 167 -0.86 -8.40 15.73
N GLY A 168 -0.99 -8.62 14.42
CA GLY A 168 -2.17 -8.28 13.63
C GLY A 168 -2.23 -6.79 13.30
N SER A 169 -3.44 -6.24 13.18
CA SER A 169 -3.63 -4.82 12.90
C SER A 169 -4.69 -4.20 13.82
N VAL A 170 -4.41 -2.98 14.28
CA VAL A 170 -5.35 -2.17 15.06
C VAL A 170 -6.38 -1.51 14.15
N GLY A 171 -5.95 -0.98 13.01
CA GLY A 171 -6.78 -0.13 12.15
C GLY A 171 -7.33 -0.81 10.89
N GLU A 172 -6.74 -1.92 10.46
CA GLU A 172 -7.08 -2.61 9.20
C GLU A 172 -6.96 -4.14 9.34
N PRO A 173 -7.67 -4.80 10.27
CA PRO A 173 -7.56 -6.24 10.44
C PRO A 173 -7.98 -6.99 9.15
N ARG A 174 -7.11 -7.87 8.64
CA ARG A 174 -7.36 -8.67 7.42
C ARG A 174 -7.90 -10.07 7.74
N THR A 175 -8.79 -10.13 8.73
CA THR A 175 -9.42 -11.38 9.20
C THR A 175 -10.93 -11.23 9.30
N THR A 176 -11.66 -12.34 9.41
CA THR A 176 -13.11 -12.33 9.67
C THR A 176 -13.48 -11.82 11.08
N ASP A 177 -12.56 -11.90 12.03
CA ASP A 177 -12.63 -11.12 13.27
C ASP A 177 -12.12 -9.70 13.01
N VAL A 178 -13.06 -8.76 12.90
CA VAL A 178 -12.81 -7.36 12.53
C VAL A 178 -12.39 -6.48 13.72
N ARG A 179 -12.24 -7.05 14.91
CA ARG A 179 -11.77 -6.30 16.08
C ARG A 179 -10.30 -5.94 15.93
N ALA A 180 -9.93 -4.75 16.44
CA ALA A 180 -8.56 -4.29 16.52
C ALA A 180 -7.70 -5.31 17.26
N SER A 181 -6.54 -5.64 16.72
CA SER A 181 -5.59 -6.62 17.29
C SER A 181 -4.34 -5.93 17.82
N TYR A 182 -3.90 -6.33 19.01
CA TYR A 182 -2.58 -6.01 19.55
C TYR A 182 -2.12 -7.13 20.50
N VAL A 183 -0.89 -7.06 20.98
CA VAL A 183 -0.35 -8.03 21.94
C VAL A 183 0.17 -7.34 23.19
N ILE A 184 0.11 -8.05 24.31
CA ILE A 184 0.80 -7.70 25.55
C ILE A 184 1.87 -8.77 25.78
N TYR A 185 3.08 -8.35 26.09
CA TYR A 185 4.13 -9.23 26.56
C TYR A 185 4.46 -8.89 28.00
N ASP A 186 4.28 -9.87 28.88
CA ASP A 186 4.71 -9.82 30.27
C ASP A 186 6.07 -10.50 30.36
N ASP A 187 7.11 -9.72 30.66
CA ASP A 187 8.49 -10.18 30.73
C ASP A 187 8.79 -10.98 32.01
N ALA A 188 8.06 -10.73 33.09
CA ALA A 188 8.18 -11.44 34.35
C ALA A 188 7.64 -12.87 34.24
N THR A 189 6.48 -13.05 33.59
CA THR A 189 5.91 -14.39 33.35
C THR A 189 6.35 -15.00 32.03
N GLN A 190 7.00 -14.21 31.15
CA GLN A 190 7.32 -14.57 29.77
C GLN A 190 6.09 -15.03 28.98
N THR A 191 4.99 -14.29 29.10
CA THR A 191 3.70 -14.64 28.47
C THR A 191 3.32 -13.60 27.42
N VAL A 192 2.92 -14.07 26.24
CA VAL A 192 2.32 -13.26 25.18
C VAL A 192 0.81 -13.43 25.26
N PHE A 193 0.09 -12.31 25.33
CA PHE A 193 -1.37 -12.27 25.33
C PHE A 193 -1.87 -11.59 24.06
N PHE A 194 -2.73 -12.27 23.29
CA PHE A 194 -3.40 -11.68 22.13
C PHE A 194 -4.66 -10.95 22.58
N ARG A 195 -4.79 -9.69 22.18
CA ARG A 195 -5.88 -8.82 22.59
C ARG A 195 -6.70 -8.40 21.40
N ARG A 196 -8.03 -8.47 21.55
CA ARG A 196 -9.01 -8.05 20.54
C ARG A 196 -9.93 -7.01 21.14
N VAL A 197 -10.04 -5.86 20.48
CA VAL A 197 -10.84 -4.73 20.97
C VAL A 197 -11.85 -4.32 19.90
N ALA A 198 -13.13 -4.38 20.23
CA ALA A 198 -14.18 -3.88 19.35
C ALA A 198 -14.05 -2.35 19.19
N PHE A 199 -14.39 -1.84 18.01
CA PHE A 199 -14.45 -0.42 17.72
C PHE A 199 -15.66 -0.11 16.83
N ASP A 200 -16.07 1.15 16.80
CA ASP A 200 -17.24 1.61 16.05
C ASP A 200 -16.91 1.73 14.55
N VAL A 201 -17.20 0.66 13.81
CA VAL A 201 -17.04 0.57 12.36
C VAL A 201 -17.90 1.61 11.63
N GLU A 202 -19.09 1.92 12.16
CA GLU A 202 -19.99 2.90 11.54
C GLU A 202 -19.48 4.33 11.74
N ALA A 203 -18.88 4.64 12.90
CA ALA A 203 -18.17 5.90 13.10
C ALA A 203 -16.99 6.03 12.14
N TYR A 204 -16.21 4.97 11.98
CA TYR A 204 -15.10 4.95 11.03
C TYR A 204 -15.56 5.19 9.57
N LYS A 205 -16.67 4.57 9.13
CA LYS A 205 -17.26 4.82 7.80
C LYS A 205 -17.68 6.28 7.62
N ARG A 206 -18.30 6.88 8.65
CA ARG A 206 -18.65 8.32 8.63
C ARG A 206 -17.42 9.20 8.52
N ASP A 207 -16.37 8.87 9.27
CA ASP A 207 -15.09 9.60 9.22
C ASP A 207 -14.45 9.49 7.82
N LEU A 208 -14.45 8.31 7.20
CA LEU A 208 -13.98 8.11 5.83
C LEU A 208 -14.75 8.96 4.81
N GLN A 209 -16.09 8.96 4.92
CA GLN A 209 -16.93 9.76 4.03
C GLN A 209 -16.67 11.26 4.19
N GLN A 210 -16.51 11.74 5.43
CA GLN A 210 -16.22 13.14 5.71
C GLN A 210 -14.84 13.57 5.21
N ALA A 211 -13.87 12.66 5.28
CA ALA A 211 -12.51 12.86 4.77
C ALA A 211 -12.43 12.90 3.23
N GLY A 212 -13.50 12.50 2.52
CA GLY A 212 -13.50 12.40 1.06
C GLY A 212 -12.59 11.29 0.52
N LEU A 213 -12.14 10.38 1.39
CA LEU A 213 -11.25 9.29 1.03
C LEU A 213 -12.10 8.10 0.54
N GLU A 214 -12.21 7.97 -0.79
CA GLU A 214 -12.98 6.89 -1.43
C GLU A 214 -12.21 5.56 -1.44
N ILE A 215 -12.13 4.93 -0.27
CA ILE A 215 -11.60 3.57 -0.13
C ILE A 215 -12.59 2.66 0.57
N LEU A 216 -12.46 1.36 0.34
CA LEU A 216 -13.26 0.33 1.01
C LEU A 216 -12.38 -0.66 1.79
N PRO A 217 -12.02 -0.34 3.04
CA PRO A 217 -11.20 -1.20 3.91
C PRO A 217 -11.68 -2.64 3.99
N TYR A 218 -10.76 -3.59 4.13
CA TYR A 218 -11.09 -5.01 4.14
C TYR A 218 -12.11 -5.35 5.24
N PHE A 219 -11.89 -4.85 6.45
CA PHE A 219 -12.78 -5.12 7.57
C PHE A 219 -14.19 -4.53 7.36
N VAL A 220 -14.30 -3.42 6.62
CA VAL A 220 -15.59 -2.85 6.22
C VAL A 220 -16.30 -3.79 5.24
N GLN A 221 -15.59 -4.33 4.25
CA GLN A 221 -16.15 -5.33 3.32
C GLN A 221 -16.65 -6.57 4.06
N VAL A 222 -15.91 -7.05 5.05
CA VAL A 222 -16.31 -8.19 5.89
C VAL A 222 -17.60 -7.90 6.66
N VAL A 223 -17.69 -6.72 7.28
CA VAL A 223 -18.89 -6.29 8.02
C VAL A 223 -20.09 -6.18 7.08
N ASP A 224 -19.93 -5.51 5.94
CA ASP A 224 -21.02 -5.27 4.98
C ASP A 224 -21.49 -6.56 4.31
N ALA A 225 -20.58 -7.51 4.08
CA ALA A 225 -20.92 -8.84 3.58
C ALA A 225 -21.53 -9.77 4.65
N GLY A 226 -21.65 -9.33 5.91
CA GLY A 226 -22.14 -10.14 7.01
C GLY A 226 -21.23 -11.31 7.40
N LYS A 227 -19.94 -11.24 7.05
CA LYS A 227 -18.94 -12.32 7.24
C LYS A 227 -18.15 -12.18 8.54
N VAL A 228 -18.75 -11.57 9.56
CA VAL A 228 -18.09 -11.26 10.85
C VAL A 228 -18.10 -12.47 11.77
N ALA A 229 -16.95 -12.78 12.38
CA ALA A 229 -16.85 -13.82 13.41
C ALA A 229 -17.13 -13.23 14.81
N ASP A 230 -18.23 -13.65 15.46
CA ASP A 230 -18.58 -13.39 16.86
C ASP A 230 -18.25 -11.97 17.40
N ALA A 231 -18.44 -10.94 16.57
CA ALA A 231 -18.09 -9.57 16.94
C ALA A 231 -19.17 -8.97 17.86
N PRO A 232 -18.84 -8.61 19.11
CA PRO A 232 -19.77 -7.85 19.96
C PRO A 232 -20.03 -6.49 19.30
N ARG A 233 -21.29 -6.06 19.24
CA ARG A 233 -21.60 -4.67 18.89
C ARG A 233 -20.97 -3.77 19.97
N PRO A 234 -20.14 -2.78 19.60
CA PRO A 234 -19.56 -1.89 20.60
C PRO A 234 -20.70 -1.14 21.31
N SER A 235 -20.65 -1.08 22.65
CA SER A 235 -21.32 0.01 23.36
C SER A 235 -20.73 1.33 22.84
N ALA A 236 -21.56 2.37 22.73
CA ALA A 236 -21.15 3.69 22.24
C ALA A 236 -19.72 4.04 22.64
N ALA A 237 -18.88 4.39 21.66
CA ALA A 237 -17.48 4.70 21.89
C ALA A 237 -17.37 5.69 23.08
N PRO A 238 -16.63 5.34 24.15
CA PRO A 238 -16.37 6.32 25.20
C PRO A 238 -15.74 7.54 24.54
N GLN A 239 -16.25 8.74 24.81
CA GLN A 239 -15.54 9.97 24.49
C GLN A 239 -14.14 9.84 25.11
N LEU A 240 -13.12 9.67 24.27
CA LEU A 240 -11.76 9.41 24.71
C LEU A 240 -11.28 10.57 25.58
N ALA A 241 -11.17 10.34 26.89
CA ALA A 241 -10.35 11.16 27.76
C ALA A 241 -8.88 10.76 27.55
N LEU A 242 -8.31 11.16 26.41
CA LEU A 242 -6.85 11.19 26.17
C LEU A 242 -6.08 11.88 27.33
N ALA A 243 -6.79 12.67 28.15
CA ALA A 243 -6.28 13.36 29.33
C ALA A 243 -5.79 12.44 30.47
N HIS A 244 -6.20 11.16 30.52
CA HIS A 244 -5.76 10.22 31.57
C HIS A 244 -4.56 9.37 31.16
N LEU A 245 -4.13 9.47 29.89
CA LEU A 245 -2.90 8.84 29.46
C LEU A 245 -1.72 9.77 29.80
N PRO A 246 -0.68 9.26 30.47
CA PRO A 246 0.53 10.00 30.79
C PRO A 246 1.19 10.50 29.50
N LYS A 247 1.33 11.83 29.40
CA LYS A 247 1.90 12.48 28.23
C LYS A 247 3.42 12.33 28.22
N VAL A 248 3.97 11.85 27.12
CA VAL A 248 5.40 11.86 26.86
C VAL A 248 5.83 13.28 26.51
N GLY A 249 6.77 13.86 27.25
CA GLY A 249 7.43 15.13 26.89
C GLY A 249 8.15 14.99 25.55
N GLU A 250 8.41 16.10 24.84
CA GLU A 250 9.09 16.11 23.53
C GLU A 250 10.43 15.36 23.60
N VAL A 251 10.42 14.08 23.21
CA VAL A 251 11.63 13.27 23.05
C VAL A 251 11.75 12.95 21.58
N VAL A 252 12.93 13.26 21.04
CA VAL A 252 13.39 12.87 19.70
C VAL A 252 13.18 11.36 19.54
N ALA A 253 12.61 10.94 18.40
CA ALA A 253 12.50 9.53 18.04
C ALA A 253 13.78 8.78 18.44
N GLY A 254 13.65 7.60 19.05
CA GLY A 254 14.78 6.77 19.51
C GLY A 254 15.75 6.45 18.36
N GLY A 255 16.67 7.37 18.08
CA GLY A 255 17.48 7.44 16.86
C GLY A 255 18.61 6.42 16.78
N GLN A 256 18.49 5.31 17.50
CA GLN A 256 19.44 4.19 17.49
C GLN A 256 18.72 2.82 17.42
N GLY A 257 17.38 2.77 17.36
CA GLY A 257 16.66 1.50 17.35
C GLY A 257 16.81 0.73 18.66
N HIS A 258 16.66 1.41 19.81
CA HIS A 258 16.66 0.77 21.12
C HIS A 258 15.37 1.08 21.88
N LEU A 259 14.84 0.06 22.56
CA LEU A 259 13.63 0.17 23.37
C LEU A 259 13.86 1.14 24.54
N VAL A 260 13.00 2.14 24.66
CA VAL A 260 12.94 3.05 25.80
C VAL A 260 11.97 2.48 26.83
N MET A 261 12.53 2.07 27.98
CA MET A 261 11.78 1.51 29.10
C MET A 261 11.29 2.59 30.05
N GLY A 262 10.04 2.47 30.50
CA GLY A 262 9.43 3.38 31.45
C GLY A 262 8.92 4.68 30.81
N MET A 263 8.01 5.35 31.52
CA MET A 263 7.43 6.59 31.03
C MET A 263 8.39 7.75 31.26
N PRO A 264 8.56 8.68 30.31
CA PRO A 264 9.41 9.84 30.49
C PRO A 264 8.80 10.74 31.57
N GLY A 265 9.34 10.61 32.78
CA GLY A 265 8.98 11.41 33.93
C GLY A 265 9.52 12.83 33.80
N THR A 266 8.72 13.78 34.29
CA THR A 266 9.11 15.18 34.48
C THR A 266 10.33 15.30 35.42
N GLY A 267 11.48 15.66 34.87
CA GLY A 267 12.58 16.30 35.59
C GLY A 267 13.43 15.43 36.54
N GLY A 268 14.68 15.18 36.15
CA GLY A 268 15.73 14.73 37.06
C GLY A 268 17.11 14.77 36.38
N ARG A 269 17.94 15.75 36.75
CA ARG A 269 19.37 15.81 36.38
C ARG A 269 20.04 14.43 36.60
N PRO A 270 20.87 13.92 35.69
CA PRO A 270 21.64 12.73 35.97
C PRO A 270 22.70 13.07 37.03
N ALA A 271 22.59 12.42 38.19
CA ALA A 271 23.65 12.37 39.17
C ALA A 271 24.79 11.51 38.61
N THR A 272 25.92 12.13 38.30
CA THR A 272 27.17 11.43 37.98
C THR A 272 27.86 11.06 39.28
N GLY A 273 28.08 9.75 39.47
CA GLY A 273 28.91 9.23 40.54
C GLY A 273 29.52 7.91 40.09
N ILE A 274 30.82 7.93 39.80
CA ILE A 274 31.88 7.01 40.25
C ILE A 274 33.20 7.58 39.70
N GLY A 275 34.11 7.89 40.60
CA GLY A 275 35.40 8.49 40.30
C GLY A 275 36.50 7.47 40.02
N SER A 276 37.54 7.91 39.31
CA SER A 276 38.92 7.63 39.68
C SER A 276 39.85 8.68 39.02
N SER A 277 40.87 9.03 39.80
CA SER A 277 41.93 10.05 39.64
C SER A 277 42.72 9.96 38.32
N VAL A 278 43.29 11.02 37.73
CA VAL A 278 44.49 11.75 38.18
C VAL A 278 44.73 13.02 37.31
N SER A 279 45.25 14.07 37.96
CA SER A 279 46.01 15.26 37.49
C SER A 279 45.41 16.30 36.53
N GLN A 280 45.05 17.45 37.11
CA GLN A 280 45.13 18.81 36.55
C GLN A 280 46.54 19.39 36.87
N PRO A 281 47.10 20.36 36.09
CA PRO A 281 46.73 21.76 36.31
C PRO A 281 46.71 22.73 35.10
N LYS A 282 45.71 23.64 35.18
CA LYS A 282 45.75 25.12 34.98
C LYS A 282 45.72 25.70 33.55
N SER A 283 44.62 26.38 33.20
CA SER A 283 44.58 27.87 33.23
C SER A 283 43.17 28.47 32.96
N SER A 284 42.83 29.46 33.79
CA SER A 284 41.94 30.65 33.66
C SER A 284 40.59 30.64 32.89
N LEU A 285 39.52 30.80 33.68
CA LEU A 285 38.19 31.43 33.43
C LEU A 285 38.29 32.87 32.83
N PRO A 286 37.17 33.61 32.55
CA PRO A 286 35.87 33.27 31.91
C PRO A 286 35.33 34.42 31.01
N TRP A 287 34.58 34.19 29.91
CA TRP A 287 33.70 35.27 29.38
C TRP A 287 32.35 34.75 28.91
N VAL A 288 31.32 35.14 29.67
CA VAL A 288 29.93 35.31 29.23
C VAL A 288 29.89 36.52 28.32
N LEU A 289 29.54 36.34 27.05
CA LEU A 289 28.91 37.36 26.20
C LEU A 289 27.91 36.61 25.29
N SER A 290 26.60 36.66 25.55
CA SER A 290 25.65 37.79 25.54
C SER A 290 24.89 37.84 24.22
N ILE A 291 23.58 37.85 24.39
CA ILE A 291 22.44 37.99 23.45
C ILE A 291 22.59 39.15 22.43
N ALA A 292 23.65 39.94 22.51
CA ALA A 292 23.98 41.02 21.58
C ALA A 292 24.37 40.53 20.17
N ALA A 293 24.93 39.32 20.01
CA ALA A 293 25.34 38.82 18.69
C ALA A 293 24.17 38.39 17.78
N LEU A 294 23.01 38.06 18.35
CA LEU A 294 21.80 37.70 17.60
C LEU A 294 20.99 38.92 17.16
N VAL A 295 21.11 40.04 17.87
CA VAL A 295 20.38 41.29 17.53
C VAL A 295 21.08 42.06 16.39
N THR A 296 22.41 42.00 16.27
CA THR A 296 23.13 42.63 15.16
C THR A 296 22.89 41.95 13.81
N ILE A 297 22.69 40.63 13.79
CA ILE A 297 22.40 39.88 12.55
C ILE A 297 20.99 40.21 12.05
N LEU A 298 20.02 40.41 12.95
CA LEU A 298 18.65 40.75 12.58
C LEU A 298 18.53 42.18 12.04
N ILE A 299 19.31 43.13 12.55
CA ILE A 299 19.33 44.51 12.05
C ILE A 299 20.01 44.60 10.66
N ALA A 300 21.01 43.77 10.37
CA ALA A 300 21.66 43.72 9.06
C ALA A 300 20.75 43.17 7.95
N ILE A 301 19.86 42.21 8.27
CA ILE A 301 18.92 41.64 7.30
C ILE A 301 17.81 42.63 6.93
N ILE A 302 17.34 43.43 7.90
CA ILE A 302 16.32 44.46 7.66
C ILE A 302 16.91 45.63 6.85
N ALA A 303 18.19 45.98 7.05
CA ALA A 303 18.85 47.02 6.26
C ALA A 303 19.08 46.64 4.77
N ILE A 304 19.30 45.36 4.48
CA ILE A 304 19.47 44.87 3.10
C ILE A 304 18.13 44.80 2.36
N GLY A 305 17.02 44.55 3.06
CA GLY A 305 15.67 44.57 2.49
C GLY A 305 15.12 45.96 2.17
N MET A 306 15.66 47.02 2.77
CA MET A 306 15.20 48.42 2.57
C MET A 306 16.01 49.19 1.51
N MET A 307 17.01 48.57 0.88
CA MET A 307 17.90 49.21 -0.12
C MET A 307 17.65 48.78 -1.58
N GLN A 308 16.63 47.97 -1.86
CA GLN A 308 16.30 47.56 -3.22
C GLN A 308 14.80 47.75 -3.51
N GLY A 309 14.41 49.01 -3.63
CA GLY A 309 13.15 49.42 -4.22
C GLY A 309 13.27 50.86 -4.68
N GLU A 310 13.37 51.06 -6.00
CA GLU A 310 12.73 52.13 -6.80
C GLU A 310 13.43 52.34 -8.15
N GLU A 311 12.61 52.27 -9.22
CA GLU A 311 12.72 52.94 -10.54
C GLU A 311 13.90 52.56 -11.47
N GLY A 312 13.81 52.51 -12.80
CA GLY A 312 12.83 52.96 -13.78
C GLY A 312 13.42 52.76 -15.20
N ASP A 313 12.57 52.90 -16.21
CA ASP A 313 12.74 52.72 -17.66
C ASP A 313 13.91 53.48 -18.33
N ALA A 314 14.59 52.85 -19.32
CA ALA A 314 15.22 53.49 -20.50
C ALA A 314 15.95 52.44 -21.38
N GLY A 315 15.66 52.43 -22.68
CA GLY A 315 16.35 51.61 -23.68
C GLY A 315 17.70 52.17 -24.16
N VAL A 316 18.43 51.33 -24.90
CA VAL A 316 19.21 51.58 -26.14
C VAL A 316 20.30 50.50 -26.30
N ASP A 317 20.44 50.05 -27.55
CA ASP A 317 21.35 49.03 -28.12
C ASP A 317 22.86 49.21 -27.80
N VAL A 318 23.65 48.13 -27.96
CA VAL A 318 24.79 48.04 -28.91
C VAL A 318 25.64 46.75 -28.71
N GLU A 319 25.83 46.07 -29.84
CA GLU A 319 26.94 45.23 -30.33
C GLU A 319 27.43 43.94 -29.63
N THR A 320 27.13 42.85 -30.33
CA THR A 320 27.91 41.61 -30.52
C THR A 320 29.37 41.81 -30.94
N ILE A 321 30.28 40.95 -30.47
CA ILE A 321 31.47 40.40 -31.18
C ILE A 321 31.96 39.12 -30.44
N PRO A 322 32.61 38.16 -31.13
CA PRO A 322 32.26 36.73 -31.07
C PRO A 322 33.28 35.86 -30.30
N ARG A 323 32.87 34.63 -29.95
CA ARG A 323 33.78 33.54 -29.57
C ARG A 323 33.74 32.42 -30.62
N SER A 324 34.92 31.96 -31.01
CA SER A 324 35.20 30.73 -31.75
C SER A 324 36.51 30.15 -31.20
N PRO A 325 36.86 28.87 -31.43
CA PRO A 325 36.03 27.68 -31.22
C PRO A 325 36.83 26.60 -30.47
N GLU A 326 36.20 25.78 -29.61
CA GLU A 326 36.83 24.54 -29.13
C GLU A 326 36.05 23.30 -29.57
N LYS A 327 36.67 22.65 -30.57
CA LYS A 327 36.61 21.26 -31.02
C LYS A 327 35.53 20.34 -30.44
N ILE A 328 34.54 20.07 -31.29
CA ILE A 328 33.68 18.88 -31.27
C ILE A 328 34.50 17.69 -31.80
N LEU A 329 34.68 16.65 -30.99
CA LEU A 329 35.07 15.32 -31.45
C LEU A 329 33.80 14.59 -31.90
N THR A 330 33.60 14.51 -33.21
CA THR A 330 32.57 13.70 -33.85
C THR A 330 33.00 12.24 -33.86
N ASN A 331 32.20 11.35 -33.27
CA ASN A 331 32.24 9.93 -33.61
C ASN A 331 30.88 9.54 -34.19
N THR A 332 30.81 9.57 -35.52
CA THR A 332 29.65 9.21 -36.33
C THR A 332 29.73 7.71 -36.64
N ALA A 333 28.79 6.93 -36.15
CA ALA A 333 28.49 5.59 -36.66
C ALA A 333 27.02 5.58 -37.13
N PRO A 334 26.71 4.96 -38.28
CA PRO A 334 25.43 5.15 -38.96
C PRO A 334 24.33 4.35 -38.26
N THR A 335 23.40 5.03 -37.60
CA THR A 335 22.12 4.44 -37.22
C THR A 335 21.28 4.27 -38.48
N LYS A 336 21.19 3.03 -38.98
CA LYS A 336 20.08 2.63 -39.83
C LYS A 336 18.79 2.84 -39.03
N GLU A 337 18.01 3.85 -39.41
CA GLU A 337 16.58 3.88 -39.13
C GLU A 337 15.98 2.60 -39.71
N VAL A 338 15.61 1.69 -38.83
CA VAL A 338 14.66 0.64 -39.13
C VAL A 338 13.36 1.13 -38.51
N GLU A 339 12.53 1.78 -39.33
CA GLU A 339 11.10 1.81 -39.08
C GLU A 339 10.64 0.36 -38.96
N ARG A 340 10.48 -0.12 -37.72
CA ARG A 340 9.71 -1.33 -37.45
C ARG A 340 8.26 -0.90 -37.27
N VAL A 341 7.50 -1.00 -38.35
CA VAL A 341 6.05 -1.15 -38.26
C VAL A 341 5.79 -2.53 -37.65
N ASP A 342 5.68 -2.61 -36.33
CA ASP A 342 5.29 -3.85 -35.66
C ASP A 342 3.77 -3.97 -35.67
N THR A 343 3.32 -4.78 -36.62
CA THR A 343 1.97 -5.32 -36.82
C THR A 343 1.37 -5.94 -35.55
N VAL A 344 0.15 -5.51 -35.21
CA VAL A 344 -0.89 -6.16 -34.37
C VAL A 344 -0.38 -6.75 -33.03
N GLN A 345 -0.14 -5.89 -32.04
CA GLN A 345 0.00 -6.34 -30.65
C GLN A 345 -1.38 -6.28 -29.98
N GLY A 346 -1.97 -7.44 -29.66
CA GLY A 346 -3.22 -7.51 -28.89
C GLY A 346 -3.08 -6.94 -27.47
N PRO A 347 -4.20 -6.78 -26.74
CA PRO A 347 -4.24 -6.04 -25.48
C PRO A 347 -3.44 -6.72 -24.38
N ILE A 348 -3.12 -8.01 -24.48
CA ILE A 348 -2.34 -8.73 -23.46
C ILE A 348 -1.04 -9.24 -24.07
N ARG A 349 0.08 -8.78 -23.51
CA ARG A 349 1.42 -9.21 -23.88
C ARG A 349 1.80 -10.51 -23.18
N ASP A 350 2.58 -11.34 -23.87
CA ASP A 350 3.17 -12.58 -23.33
C ASP A 350 2.12 -13.52 -22.71
N LEU A 351 0.90 -13.50 -23.27
CA LEU A 351 -0.24 -14.27 -22.76
C LEU A 351 0.03 -15.76 -22.91
N ILE A 352 0.01 -16.50 -21.81
CA ILE A 352 0.11 -17.96 -21.76
C ILE A 352 -1.18 -18.52 -21.18
N VAL A 353 -1.50 -19.77 -21.53
CA VAL A 353 -2.67 -20.48 -21.00
C VAL A 353 -2.27 -21.87 -20.51
N GLN A 354 -2.77 -22.25 -19.34
CA GLN A 354 -2.75 -23.64 -18.87
C GLN A 354 -4.16 -24.20 -18.87
N ARG A 355 -4.28 -25.45 -19.32
CA ARG A 355 -5.54 -26.18 -19.37
C ARG A 355 -5.51 -27.38 -18.43
N PHE A 356 -6.59 -27.56 -17.70
CA PHE A 356 -6.82 -28.68 -16.81
C PHE A 356 -8.08 -29.42 -17.28
N GLY A 357 -7.93 -30.66 -17.77
CA GLY A 357 -9.04 -31.51 -18.19
C GLY A 357 -9.71 -32.21 -17.01
N LYS A 358 -10.23 -31.43 -16.05
CA LYS A 358 -10.87 -31.92 -14.83
C LYS A 358 -12.10 -31.08 -14.53
N ASN A 359 -13.09 -31.69 -13.89
CA ASN A 359 -14.27 -30.98 -13.40
C ASN A 359 -13.94 -30.25 -12.10
N PHE A 360 -14.07 -28.93 -12.08
CA PHE A 360 -13.87 -28.09 -10.90
C PHE A 360 -15.22 -27.57 -10.40
N ARG A 361 -15.40 -27.58 -9.07
CA ARG A 361 -16.62 -27.07 -8.44
C ARG A 361 -16.48 -25.63 -7.97
N SER A 362 -15.25 -25.13 -7.85
CA SER A 362 -14.95 -23.78 -7.39
C SER A 362 -13.59 -23.30 -7.88
N LEU A 363 -13.39 -21.98 -7.83
CA LEU A 363 -12.09 -21.34 -8.06
C LEU A 363 -11.01 -21.84 -7.07
N ALA A 364 -11.39 -22.16 -5.83
CA ALA A 364 -10.46 -22.68 -4.82
C ALA A 364 -9.88 -24.05 -5.22
N GLU A 365 -10.71 -24.94 -5.78
CA GLU A 365 -10.24 -26.21 -6.32
C GLU A 365 -9.29 -26.00 -7.51
N LEU A 366 -9.62 -25.07 -8.42
CA LEU A 366 -8.75 -24.73 -9.55
C LEU A 366 -7.39 -24.19 -9.07
N ARG A 367 -7.38 -23.27 -8.11
CA ARG A 367 -6.15 -22.68 -7.53
C ARG A 367 -5.27 -23.71 -6.83
N SER A 368 -5.85 -24.72 -6.19
CA SER A 368 -5.06 -25.78 -5.54
C SER A 368 -4.26 -26.63 -6.53
N GLU A 369 -4.69 -26.66 -7.80
CA GLU A 369 -4.06 -27.40 -8.90
C GLU A 369 -3.22 -26.47 -9.79
N ALA A 370 -3.62 -25.20 -9.91
CA ALA A 370 -2.93 -24.18 -10.68
C ALA A 370 -1.82 -23.50 -9.87
N GLY A 371 -0.58 -23.98 -10.02
CA GLY A 371 0.62 -23.31 -9.49
C GLY A 371 0.99 -22.02 -10.24
N GLU A 372 2.21 -21.53 -10.02
CA GLU A 372 2.80 -20.43 -10.80
C GLU A 372 3.14 -20.89 -12.23
N LEU A 373 2.67 -20.17 -13.26
CA LEU A 373 3.03 -20.52 -14.63
C LEU A 373 4.47 -20.06 -14.95
N ASN A 374 5.40 -21.01 -14.91
CA ASN A 374 6.82 -20.72 -15.15
C ASN A 374 7.31 -21.09 -16.56
N SER A 375 6.46 -21.65 -17.44
CA SER A 375 6.86 -21.97 -18.81
C SER A 375 5.66 -22.32 -19.72
N GLY A 376 5.37 -21.44 -20.69
CA GLY A 376 4.40 -21.68 -21.77
C GLY A 376 4.78 -20.90 -23.02
N LYS A 377 4.40 -21.38 -24.21
CA LYS A 377 4.62 -20.61 -25.45
C LYS A 377 3.57 -19.48 -25.49
N PRO A 378 3.98 -18.21 -25.66
CA PRO A 378 3.04 -17.10 -25.73
C PRO A 378 2.03 -17.26 -26.88
N ILE A 379 0.77 -16.88 -26.61
CA ILE A 379 -0.32 -16.76 -27.57
C ILE A 379 -0.09 -15.45 -28.36
N PRO A 380 0.15 -15.51 -29.69
CA PRO A 380 0.58 -14.35 -30.47
C PRO A 380 -0.40 -13.17 -30.50
N GLU A 381 -1.69 -13.45 -30.35
CA GLU A 381 -2.75 -12.45 -30.52
C GLU A 381 -3.17 -11.75 -29.22
N GLY A 382 -2.70 -12.21 -28.05
CA GLY A 382 -2.92 -11.49 -26.79
C GLY A 382 -4.38 -11.33 -26.35
N MET A 383 -5.24 -12.27 -26.74
CA MET A 383 -6.67 -12.33 -26.40
C MET A 383 -6.99 -13.67 -25.72
N LEU A 384 -7.93 -13.66 -24.77
CA LEU A 384 -8.43 -14.90 -24.16
C LEU A 384 -9.28 -15.65 -25.19
N ASP A 385 -9.11 -16.97 -25.27
CA ASP A 385 -9.82 -17.81 -26.23
C ASP A 385 -10.42 -19.03 -25.53
N LEU A 386 -11.75 -19.10 -25.52
CA LEU A 386 -12.52 -20.25 -25.01
C LEU A 386 -12.59 -21.40 -26.01
N GLY A 387 -12.16 -21.23 -27.27
CA GLY A 387 -12.07 -22.31 -28.26
C GLY A 387 -11.21 -23.48 -27.80
N ALA A 388 -10.32 -23.26 -26.83
CA ALA A 388 -9.53 -24.30 -26.17
C ALA A 388 -10.30 -25.11 -25.08
N ALA A 389 -11.43 -24.60 -24.57
CA ALA A 389 -12.19 -25.22 -23.49
C ALA A 389 -12.96 -26.47 -23.96
N GLY A 390 -13.53 -26.43 -25.17
CA GLY A 390 -14.47 -27.45 -25.65
C GLY A 390 -15.75 -27.52 -24.81
N ASN A 391 -16.54 -28.58 -24.97
CA ASN A 391 -17.76 -28.81 -24.18
C ASN A 391 -17.53 -29.67 -22.92
N GLU A 392 -16.28 -30.07 -22.68
CA GLU A 392 -15.91 -30.91 -21.55
C GLU A 392 -15.62 -30.07 -20.31
N PRO A 393 -15.88 -30.59 -19.09
CA PRO A 393 -15.48 -29.93 -17.86
C PRO A 393 -13.99 -29.62 -17.87
N SER A 394 -13.63 -28.37 -17.67
CA SER A 394 -12.24 -27.95 -17.72
C SER A 394 -11.95 -26.71 -16.88
N GLY A 395 -10.68 -26.53 -16.52
CA GLY A 395 -10.14 -25.31 -15.95
C GLY A 395 -9.16 -24.66 -16.93
N LEU A 396 -9.22 -23.34 -17.04
CA LEU A 396 -8.32 -22.53 -17.84
C LEU A 396 -7.73 -21.42 -16.96
N VAL A 397 -6.42 -21.26 -17.03
CA VAL A 397 -5.70 -20.17 -16.37
C VAL A 397 -4.89 -19.45 -17.41
N TRP A 398 -5.22 -18.18 -17.64
CA TRP A 398 -4.46 -17.28 -18.49
C TRP A 398 -3.59 -16.37 -17.63
N GLU A 399 -2.34 -16.18 -18.04
CA GLU A 399 -1.44 -15.20 -17.43
C GLU A 399 -0.71 -14.40 -18.49
N GLY A 400 -0.46 -13.13 -18.22
CA GLY A 400 0.31 -12.26 -19.11
C GLY A 400 0.37 -10.85 -18.56
N TYR A 401 0.56 -9.89 -19.46
CA TYR A 401 0.65 -8.48 -19.09
C TYR A 401 -0.32 -7.63 -19.92
N LEU A 402 -1.37 -7.13 -19.29
CA LEU A 402 -2.31 -6.22 -19.92
C LEU A 402 -1.60 -4.91 -20.32
N ARG A 403 -1.76 -4.49 -21.57
CA ARG A 403 -1.18 -3.27 -22.14
C ARG A 403 -2.09 -2.09 -21.82
N VAL A 404 -1.73 -1.36 -20.79
CA VAL A 404 -2.49 -0.24 -20.26
C VAL A 404 -2.04 1.05 -20.96
N PRO A 405 -2.90 1.74 -21.73
CA PRO A 405 -2.51 2.92 -22.51
C PRO A 405 -2.10 4.12 -21.65
N GLU A 406 -2.84 4.36 -20.56
CA GLU A 406 -2.70 5.52 -19.69
C GLU A 406 -2.86 5.13 -18.23
N ARG A 407 -2.25 5.88 -17.31
CA ARG A 407 -2.51 5.67 -15.88
C ARG A 407 -3.94 6.11 -15.60
N GLY A 408 -4.72 5.25 -14.96
CA GLY A 408 -6.09 5.61 -14.59
C GLY A 408 -6.93 4.44 -14.12
N PHE A 409 -8.17 4.75 -13.72
CA PHE A 409 -9.11 3.72 -13.28
C PHE A 409 -9.76 3.07 -14.49
N TYR A 410 -9.58 1.76 -14.62
CA TYR A 410 -10.23 0.93 -15.61
C TYR A 410 -11.37 0.18 -14.94
N LYS A 411 -12.55 0.22 -15.55
CA LYS A 411 -13.67 -0.63 -15.15
C LYS A 411 -13.53 -1.95 -15.91
N PHE A 412 -13.43 -3.06 -15.18
CA PHE A 412 -13.52 -4.40 -15.70
C PHE A 412 -14.90 -4.96 -15.40
N SER A 413 -15.53 -5.61 -16.37
CA SER A 413 -16.79 -6.33 -16.20
C SER A 413 -16.59 -7.77 -16.62
N LEU A 414 -16.82 -8.69 -15.68
CA LEU A 414 -16.59 -10.12 -15.79
C LEU A 414 -17.91 -10.86 -15.63
N GLU A 415 -18.19 -11.75 -16.57
CA GLU A 415 -19.31 -12.67 -16.52
C GLU A 415 -18.82 -14.03 -16.96
N ALA A 416 -19.09 -15.06 -16.16
CA ALA A 416 -18.76 -16.43 -16.48
C ALA A 416 -19.95 -17.32 -16.16
N SER A 417 -20.26 -18.22 -17.07
CA SER A 417 -21.41 -19.09 -16.95
C SER A 417 -21.30 -20.09 -15.79
N SER A 418 -20.10 -20.64 -15.56
CA SER A 418 -19.78 -21.49 -14.41
C SER A 418 -19.06 -20.69 -13.32
N GLY A 419 -17.79 -20.32 -13.54
CA GLY A 419 -17.12 -19.38 -12.65
C GLY A 419 -15.78 -18.89 -13.18
N ALA A 420 -15.46 -17.64 -12.86
CA ALA A 420 -14.20 -17.02 -13.21
C ALA A 420 -13.74 -16.00 -12.17
N ALA A 421 -12.44 -15.72 -12.15
CA ALA A 421 -11.85 -14.61 -11.43
C ALA A 421 -10.84 -13.88 -12.30
N LEU A 422 -10.84 -12.55 -12.20
CA LEU A 422 -9.82 -11.68 -12.73
C LEU A 422 -8.90 -11.24 -11.59
N LEU A 423 -7.61 -11.46 -11.78
CA LEU A 423 -6.56 -10.93 -10.92
C LEU A 423 -5.72 -9.93 -11.72
N ILE A 424 -5.46 -8.77 -11.12
CA ILE A 424 -4.54 -7.77 -11.63
C ILE A 424 -3.55 -7.45 -10.51
N TYR A 425 -2.26 -7.40 -10.83
CA TYR A 425 -1.19 -7.26 -9.84
C TYR A 425 -1.16 -8.38 -8.78
N GLY A 426 -1.64 -9.58 -9.12
CA GLY A 426 -1.68 -10.74 -8.22
C GLY A 426 -2.86 -10.75 -7.24
N GLU A 427 -3.70 -9.72 -7.24
CA GLU A 427 -4.85 -9.58 -6.35
C GLU A 427 -6.16 -9.83 -7.11
N GLU A 428 -7.07 -10.60 -6.53
CA GLU A 428 -8.41 -10.83 -7.08
C GLU A 428 -9.22 -9.54 -7.08
N GLN A 429 -9.57 -9.05 -8.27
CA GLN A 429 -10.31 -7.80 -8.45
C GLN A 429 -11.80 -8.03 -8.57
N VAL A 430 -12.18 -9.09 -9.28
CA VAL A 430 -13.58 -9.47 -9.50
C VAL A 430 -13.67 -10.97 -9.75
N SER A 431 -14.70 -11.60 -9.19
CA SER A 431 -15.06 -12.99 -9.44
C SER A 431 -16.52 -13.08 -9.84
N SER A 432 -16.83 -13.88 -10.85
CA SER A 432 -18.20 -14.21 -11.29
C SER A 432 -18.48 -15.68 -11.01
N ILE A 433 -19.68 -15.98 -10.52
CA ILE A 433 -20.15 -17.33 -10.25
C ILE A 433 -21.54 -17.47 -10.86
N SER A 434 -21.77 -18.53 -11.63
CA SER A 434 -23.09 -18.91 -12.15
C SER A 434 -23.80 -17.83 -12.97
N GLY A 435 -23.07 -17.17 -13.88
CA GLY A 435 -23.63 -16.23 -14.86
C GLY A 435 -23.90 -14.82 -14.31
N SER A 436 -23.49 -14.49 -13.08
CA SER A 436 -23.59 -13.11 -12.61
C SER A 436 -22.55 -12.22 -13.28
N GLN A 437 -22.99 -11.11 -13.87
CA GLN A 437 -22.06 -10.08 -14.31
C GLN A 437 -21.62 -9.25 -13.11
N GLU A 438 -20.34 -9.29 -12.81
CA GLU A 438 -19.73 -8.51 -11.75
C GLU A 438 -18.78 -7.49 -12.35
N SER A 439 -18.54 -6.37 -11.65
CA SER A 439 -17.62 -5.33 -12.13
C SER A 439 -16.73 -4.81 -11.03
N ALA A 440 -15.49 -4.48 -11.39
CA ALA A 440 -14.54 -3.83 -10.50
C ALA A 440 -13.90 -2.62 -11.19
N ARG A 441 -13.58 -1.59 -10.40
CA ARG A 441 -12.73 -0.48 -10.83
C ARG A 441 -11.34 -0.72 -10.31
N VAL A 442 -10.40 -0.89 -11.23
CA VAL A 442 -9.00 -1.21 -10.92
C VAL A 442 -8.15 -0.05 -11.44
N LEU A 443 -7.31 0.53 -10.59
CA LEU A 443 -6.34 1.51 -11.06
C LEU A 443 -5.17 0.76 -11.70
N CYS A 444 -4.90 1.07 -12.97
CA CYS A 444 -3.82 0.45 -13.73
C CYS A 444 -2.77 1.50 -14.07
N ARG A 445 -1.50 1.09 -13.98
CA ARG A 445 -0.34 1.90 -14.43
C ARG A 445 -0.20 1.80 -15.94
N LYS A 446 0.10 2.91 -16.62
CA LYS A 446 0.52 2.90 -18.03
C LYS A 446 1.65 1.91 -18.25
N GLY A 447 1.57 1.08 -19.29
CA GLY A 447 2.54 0.05 -19.59
C GLY A 447 1.96 -1.36 -19.47
N HIS A 448 2.64 -2.23 -18.73
CA HIS A 448 2.35 -3.67 -18.70
C HIS A 448 1.90 -4.07 -17.28
N ALA A 449 0.61 -4.29 -17.08
CA ALA A 449 0.05 -4.72 -15.79
C ALA A 449 -0.03 -6.24 -15.73
N PRO A 450 0.60 -6.91 -14.73
CA PRO A 450 0.42 -8.33 -14.49
C PRO A 450 -1.07 -8.69 -14.43
N PHE A 451 -1.46 -9.65 -15.25
CA PHE A 451 -2.84 -9.99 -15.54
C PHE A 451 -2.99 -11.51 -15.46
N ARG A 452 -3.97 -11.98 -14.70
CA ARG A 452 -4.33 -13.39 -14.61
C ARG A 452 -5.84 -13.55 -14.65
N VAL A 453 -6.33 -14.51 -15.42
CA VAL A 453 -7.74 -14.90 -15.43
C VAL A 453 -7.83 -16.38 -15.17
N GLU A 454 -8.66 -16.74 -14.21
CA GLU A 454 -8.94 -18.11 -13.81
C GLU A 454 -10.38 -18.40 -14.20
N TYR A 455 -10.63 -19.48 -14.93
CA TYR A 455 -11.95 -19.89 -15.38
C TYR A 455 -12.11 -21.38 -15.17
N PHE A 456 -13.29 -21.81 -14.75
CA PHE A 456 -13.66 -23.20 -14.82
C PHE A 456 -15.06 -23.37 -15.40
N GLN A 457 -15.23 -24.49 -16.08
CA GLN A 457 -16.48 -24.96 -16.67
C GLN A 457 -16.90 -26.26 -16.03
N GLN A 458 -18.16 -26.33 -15.61
CA GLN A 458 -18.76 -27.56 -15.10
C GLN A 458 -19.32 -28.43 -16.23
N GLY A 459 -19.42 -29.73 -15.97
CA GLY A 459 -19.99 -30.68 -16.91
C GLY A 459 -21.49 -30.50 -17.12
N GLY A 460 -21.96 -30.68 -18.36
CA GLY A 460 -23.38 -30.60 -18.74
C GLY A 460 -23.82 -29.23 -19.24
N GLU A 461 -22.90 -28.29 -19.34
CA GLU A 461 -23.16 -26.94 -19.85
C GLU A 461 -23.27 -26.93 -21.38
N GLN A 462 -24.38 -26.40 -21.92
CA GLN A 462 -24.61 -26.40 -23.38
C GLN A 462 -23.91 -25.25 -24.12
N SER A 463 -23.51 -24.20 -23.42
CA SER A 463 -22.88 -23.01 -24.02
C SER A 463 -21.95 -22.34 -23.01
N PRO A 464 -20.73 -22.87 -22.79
CA PRO A 464 -19.75 -22.23 -21.91
C PRO A 464 -19.44 -20.81 -22.36
N GLY A 465 -19.52 -19.88 -21.41
CA GLY A 465 -19.41 -18.45 -21.66
C GLY A 465 -18.44 -17.78 -20.70
N LEU A 466 -17.59 -16.93 -21.26
CA LEU A 466 -16.74 -15.99 -20.54
C LEU A 466 -16.80 -14.67 -21.29
N SER A 467 -17.26 -13.64 -20.61
CA SER A 467 -17.17 -12.26 -21.05
C SER A 467 -16.25 -11.51 -20.09
N LEU A 468 -15.22 -10.87 -20.63
CA LEU A 468 -14.37 -9.97 -19.89
C LEU A 468 -14.17 -8.72 -20.71
N THR A 469 -14.77 -7.63 -20.27
CA THR A 469 -14.64 -6.32 -20.90
C THR A 469 -13.95 -5.34 -20.00
N TRP A 470 -13.33 -4.32 -20.60
CA TRP A 470 -12.68 -3.25 -19.87
C TRP A 470 -12.85 -1.90 -20.57
N SER A 471 -12.91 -0.84 -19.78
CA SER A 471 -13.00 0.55 -20.26
C SER A 471 -12.19 1.45 -19.34
N GLY A 472 -11.62 2.53 -19.86
CA GLY A 472 -10.80 3.44 -19.06
C GLY A 472 -9.98 4.40 -19.93
N PRO A 473 -9.10 5.20 -19.31
CA PRO A 473 -8.31 6.22 -20.01
C PRO A 473 -7.47 5.65 -21.15
N GLY A 474 -7.38 6.38 -22.26
CA GLY A 474 -6.70 5.95 -23.48
C GLY A 474 -7.35 4.77 -24.23
N LEU A 475 -8.55 4.30 -23.83
CA LEU A 475 -9.35 3.35 -24.60
C LEU A 475 -10.51 4.05 -25.30
N GLY A 476 -10.78 3.66 -26.55
CA GLY A 476 -11.90 4.17 -27.36
C GLY A 476 -13.27 3.61 -26.96
N GLY A 477 -13.54 3.47 -25.65
CA GLY A 477 -14.77 2.88 -25.10
C GLY A 477 -14.54 1.55 -24.37
N THR A 478 -15.60 0.74 -24.28
CA THR A 478 -15.56 -0.60 -23.68
C THR A 478 -15.07 -1.61 -24.71
N LEU A 479 -13.97 -2.29 -24.42
CA LEU A 479 -13.36 -3.30 -25.29
C LEU A 479 -13.47 -4.69 -24.65
N SER A 480 -13.55 -5.73 -25.48
CA SER A 480 -13.46 -7.12 -25.01
C SER A 480 -12.00 -7.56 -24.91
N LEU A 481 -11.69 -8.38 -23.89
CA LEU A 481 -10.45 -9.13 -23.76
C LEU A 481 -10.61 -10.61 -24.16
N VAL A 482 -11.84 -11.04 -24.43
CA VAL A 482 -12.17 -12.40 -24.87
C VAL A 482 -12.52 -12.38 -26.36
N ARG A 483 -12.00 -13.35 -27.11
CA ARG A 483 -12.30 -13.53 -28.53
C ARG A 483 -13.74 -14.02 -28.71
N GLU A 484 -14.52 -13.30 -29.50
CA GLU A 484 -15.83 -13.78 -29.96
C GLU A 484 -15.66 -14.81 -31.09
N ALA A 485 -16.46 -15.88 -31.06
CA ALA A 485 -16.46 -16.91 -32.09
C ALA A 485 -16.83 -16.29 -33.46
N GLY A 486 -15.81 -16.10 -34.33
CA GLY A 486 -15.98 -15.60 -35.69
C GLY A 486 -15.57 -14.14 -35.95
N SER A 487 -15.00 -13.41 -34.97
CA SER A 487 -14.49 -12.05 -35.20
C SER A 487 -12.96 -12.00 -35.25
N SER A 488 -12.39 -11.29 -36.23
CA SER A 488 -10.97 -10.91 -36.32
C SER A 488 -10.71 -9.52 -35.70
N GLY A 489 -11.55 -9.09 -34.75
CA GLY A 489 -11.54 -7.75 -34.17
C GLY A 489 -10.44 -7.58 -33.13
N ALA A 490 -9.43 -6.77 -33.44
CA ALA A 490 -8.36 -6.40 -32.53
C ALA A 490 -8.81 -5.29 -31.55
N ALA A 491 -8.66 -5.52 -30.25
CA ALA A 491 -8.72 -4.46 -29.25
C ALA A 491 -7.42 -3.63 -29.33
N ILE A 492 -7.40 -2.59 -30.17
CA ILE A 492 -6.22 -1.73 -30.35
C ILE A 492 -6.47 -0.40 -29.63
N ALA A 493 -5.52 0.00 -28.76
CA ALA A 493 -5.48 1.34 -28.17
C ALA A 493 -4.90 2.35 -29.17
N GLY A 494 -5.61 3.45 -29.42
CA GLY A 494 -5.12 4.55 -30.26
C GLY A 494 -4.06 5.39 -29.54
N SER A 495 -3.06 5.88 -30.28
CA SER A 495 -2.13 6.91 -29.78
C SER A 495 -2.75 8.31 -29.97
N PRO A 496 -2.48 9.30 -29.09
CA PRO A 496 -2.95 10.67 -29.30
C PRO A 496 -2.07 11.37 -30.35
N SER A 497 -2.71 11.95 -31.38
CA SER A 497 -2.02 12.83 -32.35
C SER A 497 -1.95 14.27 -31.80
N PRO A 498 -0.84 15.01 -32.03
CA PRO A 498 -0.79 16.45 -31.83
C PRO A 498 -1.58 17.15 -32.96
N GLY A 499 -2.24 18.26 -32.64
CA GLY A 499 -3.30 18.85 -33.47
C GLY A 499 -2.86 19.40 -34.82
N ASP A 500 -3.85 19.57 -35.70
CA ASP A 500 -3.94 20.67 -36.66
C ASP A 500 -5.39 20.89 -37.15
N SER A 501 -5.75 22.18 -37.13
CA SER A 501 -6.75 22.99 -37.86
C SER A 501 -7.96 22.40 -38.61
N GLU A 502 -9.11 23.05 -38.34
CA GLU A 502 -10.16 23.56 -39.26
C GLU A 502 -10.65 22.70 -40.46
N SER A 503 -11.96 22.44 -40.50
CA SER A 503 -12.90 23.15 -41.41
C SER A 503 -14.33 22.58 -41.37
N THR A 504 -15.30 23.48 -41.22
CA THR A 504 -16.65 23.55 -41.85
C THR A 504 -17.58 22.30 -41.80
N SER A 505 -18.86 22.36 -41.47
CA SER A 505 -19.90 23.35 -41.75
C SER A 505 -21.23 23.00 -41.03
N THR A 506 -21.97 24.05 -40.68
CA THR A 506 -23.44 24.20 -40.69
C THR A 506 -24.34 23.28 -39.86
N ASP A 507 -24.83 23.86 -38.76
CA ASP A 507 -26.24 23.82 -38.32
C ASP A 507 -27.17 24.38 -39.43
N PRO A 508 -28.42 23.90 -39.59
CA PRO A 508 -29.52 24.63 -38.95
C PRO A 508 -30.71 23.76 -38.46
N THR A 509 -31.16 24.08 -37.25
CA THR A 509 -32.56 24.38 -36.84
C THR A 509 -33.74 23.93 -37.76
N ALA A 510 -34.70 23.23 -37.12
CA ALA A 510 -36.10 22.95 -37.51
C ALA A 510 -36.94 24.22 -37.86
N PRO A 511 -38.27 24.20 -38.22
CA PRO A 511 -39.28 23.11 -38.23
C PRO A 511 -40.30 23.11 -39.42
N GLY A 512 -41.24 22.15 -39.47
CA GLY A 512 -42.59 22.41 -40.03
C GLY A 512 -43.39 21.28 -40.74
N SER A 513 -44.67 21.17 -40.34
CA SER A 513 -45.87 20.67 -41.06
C SER A 513 -46.14 19.14 -41.05
N THR A 514 -47.11 18.62 -40.25
CA THR A 514 -48.58 18.44 -40.49
C THR A 514 -48.89 17.41 -41.58
N ALA A 515 -49.83 16.46 -41.51
CA ALA A 515 -50.83 16.01 -40.53
C ALA A 515 -51.47 14.68 -41.08
N GLU A 516 -52.43 14.12 -40.33
CA GLU A 516 -53.44 13.09 -40.71
C GLU A 516 -52.97 11.61 -40.72
N ASP A 517 -53.71 10.61 -40.22
CA ASP A 517 -55.01 10.58 -39.55
C ASP A 517 -55.18 9.30 -38.71
N GLN A 518 -56.13 9.41 -37.80
CA GLN A 518 -56.87 8.51 -36.91
C GLN A 518 -57.06 6.98 -37.14
N VAL A 519 -57.22 6.28 -35.99
CA VAL A 519 -58.26 5.26 -35.63
C VAL A 519 -58.02 3.83 -36.17
N ASP A 520 -58.25 2.69 -35.50
CA ASP A 520 -59.02 2.30 -34.31
C ASP A 520 -58.42 1.01 -33.67
N ARG A 521 -58.91 0.72 -32.47
CA ARG A 521 -58.97 -0.55 -31.71
C ARG A 521 -58.73 -1.87 -32.48
N THR A 522 -57.85 -2.74 -31.99
CA THR A 522 -58.18 -3.98 -31.23
C THR A 522 -56.92 -4.69 -30.77
#